data_AF-A0A945EST0-F1
#
_entry.id   AF-A0A945EST0-F1
#
_cell.length_a   1.000
_cell.length_b   1.000
_cell.length_c   1.000
_cell.angle_alpha   90.00
_cell.angle_beta   90.00
_cell.angle_gamma   90.00
#
_symmetry.space_group_name_H-M   'P 1'
#
loop_
_entity.id
_entity.type
_entity.pdbx_description
1 polymer ?
#
loop_
_entity_poly.entity_id
_entity_poly.type
_entity_poly.pdbx_seq_one_letter_code
_entity_poly.pdbx_strand_id
1 'polypeptide(L)'
;MRKKLVVSALLLSVSLSYCRNMSYDKLYAALERKIENGKSLSFFLRKHHSLRDGHLDKQFASGSTPLTLALTSGHLEAAEALVRYGANARVTNKMGVVPMDRAVHDGHEALVKSMVDHGGVLTSKEQSFMDSLAPQPCGPPSNDELLGCLQQKISLGHLTSRFFCCNCQMRGDILNQPFSSGTYKGFTPLTMALQLHRPVAIELLMKNGADANQKDAFGTLPLMFAIDRAWLETIRLLLDHGAVFTPEICIVLPNRMGTFYYLLKYQCFDQECLNWMLLGARNHYDIILLLKHSADIHYKNEYGTSAIDNAVRRCDRRSVQILYNYGANLSDIKQETLDFLDSECMTSRCNLGIDGERRCLKTRCFLREHGL
;
A
#
# COMPACT_ATOMS: atom_id res chain seq x y z
N MET A 1 -26.31 30.63 -61.34
CA MET A 1 -25.84 30.86 -59.95
C MET A 1 -26.07 29.68 -59.00
N ARG A 2 -27.22 28.98 -59.03
CA ARG A 2 -27.50 27.82 -58.13
C ARG A 2 -26.50 26.66 -58.21
N LYS A 3 -25.98 26.29 -59.39
CA LYS A 3 -24.98 25.20 -59.52
C LYS A 3 -23.61 25.53 -58.91
N LYS A 4 -23.14 26.79 -58.96
CA LYS A 4 -21.87 27.22 -58.34
C LYS A 4 -21.95 27.23 -56.80
N LEU A 5 -23.10 27.62 -56.24
CA LEU A 5 -23.37 27.56 -54.80
C LEU A 5 -23.36 26.12 -54.26
N VAL A 6 -23.99 25.18 -54.98
CA VAL A 6 -24.01 23.75 -54.59
C VAL A 6 -22.60 23.13 -54.63
N VAL A 7 -21.80 23.43 -55.67
CA VAL A 7 -20.41 22.94 -55.75
C VAL A 7 -19.53 23.53 -54.64
N SER A 8 -19.71 24.82 -54.31
CA SER A 8 -18.97 25.44 -53.19
C SER A 8 -19.34 24.85 -51.83
N ALA A 9 -20.63 24.55 -51.60
CA ALA A 9 -21.10 23.93 -50.37
C ALA A 9 -20.62 22.47 -50.22
N LEU A 10 -20.55 21.73 -51.33
CA LEU A 10 -19.98 20.36 -51.37
C LEU A 10 -18.46 20.36 -51.13
N LEU A 11 -17.71 21.30 -51.70
CA LEU A 11 -16.27 21.42 -51.45
C LEU A 11 -15.97 21.84 -50.00
N LEU A 12 -16.78 22.76 -49.43
CA LEU A 12 -16.72 23.13 -48.02
C LEU A 12 -17.05 21.95 -47.10
N SER A 13 -18.09 21.16 -47.40
CA SER A 13 -18.45 20.01 -46.58
C SER A 13 -17.42 18.87 -46.63
N VAL A 14 -16.81 18.63 -47.80
CA VAL A 14 -15.70 17.66 -47.96
C VAL A 14 -14.45 18.13 -47.23
N SER A 15 -14.09 19.41 -47.32
CA SER A 15 -12.95 20.00 -46.60
C SER A 15 -13.15 19.98 -45.07
N LEU A 16 -14.35 20.30 -44.59
CA LEU A 16 -14.72 20.21 -43.18
C LEU A 16 -14.67 18.76 -42.67
N SER A 17 -15.13 17.79 -43.47
CA SER A 17 -15.06 16.36 -43.15
C SER A 17 -13.62 15.86 -43.06
N TYR A 18 -12.76 16.28 -43.99
CA TYR A 18 -11.34 15.92 -44.01
C TYR A 18 -10.57 16.49 -42.80
N CYS A 19 -10.79 17.77 -42.48
CA CYS A 19 -10.21 18.41 -41.29
C CYS A 19 -10.70 17.79 -39.97
N ARG A 20 -11.96 17.32 -39.93
CA ARG A 20 -12.53 16.59 -38.78
C ARG A 20 -11.83 15.24 -38.57
N ASN A 21 -11.66 14.44 -39.62
CA ASN A 21 -10.98 13.14 -39.53
C ASN A 21 -9.52 13.29 -39.09
N MET A 22 -8.79 14.26 -39.65
CA MET A 22 -7.39 14.52 -39.25
C MET A 22 -7.26 14.97 -37.78
N SER A 23 -8.25 15.69 -37.24
CA SER A 23 -8.28 16.08 -35.83
C SER A 23 -8.64 14.89 -34.91
N TYR A 24 -9.45 13.96 -35.42
CA TYR A 24 -9.88 12.76 -34.71
C TYR A 24 -8.78 11.69 -34.62
N ASP A 25 -7.98 11.51 -35.67
CA ASP A 25 -6.81 10.62 -35.65
C ASP A 25 -5.72 11.14 -34.70
N LYS A 26 -5.57 12.47 -34.59
CA LYS A 26 -4.70 13.10 -33.59
C LYS A 26 -5.20 12.87 -32.17
N LEU A 27 -6.52 12.95 -31.96
CA LEU A 27 -7.14 12.63 -30.67
C LEU A 27 -6.89 11.16 -30.28
N TYR A 28 -6.98 10.22 -31.23
CA TYR A 28 -6.64 8.82 -31.00
C TYR A 28 -5.18 8.65 -30.56
N ALA A 29 -4.24 9.20 -31.33
CA ALA A 29 -2.81 9.10 -31.05
C ALA A 29 -2.42 9.74 -29.70
N ALA A 30 -3.10 10.83 -29.31
CA ALA A 30 -2.91 11.48 -28.03
C ALA A 30 -3.30 10.58 -26.84
N LEU A 31 -4.44 9.88 -26.95
CA LEU A 31 -4.95 8.99 -25.92
C LEU A 31 -4.18 7.65 -25.84
N GLU A 32 -3.65 7.16 -26.96
CA GLU A 32 -2.90 5.89 -27.02
C GLU A 32 -1.47 6.02 -26.48
N ARG A 33 -0.83 7.18 -26.65
CA ARG A 33 0.58 7.38 -26.29
C ARG A 33 0.86 7.53 -24.79
N LYS A 34 -0.14 7.48 -23.91
CA LYS A 34 -0.01 7.71 -22.44
C LYS A 34 0.61 9.07 -22.03
N ILE A 35 0.72 10.04 -22.94
CA ILE A 35 1.49 11.29 -22.71
C ILE A 35 0.62 12.44 -22.17
N GLU A 36 -0.69 12.44 -22.42
CA GLU A 36 -1.49 13.64 -22.13
C GLU A 36 -2.15 13.64 -20.75
N ASN A 37 -1.77 14.63 -19.94
CA ASN A 37 -2.55 15.07 -18.79
C ASN A 37 -3.83 15.77 -19.27
N GLY A 38 -4.90 15.79 -18.44
CA GLY A 38 -6.18 16.40 -18.83
C GLY A 38 -6.12 17.89 -19.21
N LYS A 39 -5.05 18.59 -18.81
CA LYS A 39 -4.80 19.98 -19.21
C LYS A 39 -4.39 20.10 -20.69
N SER A 40 -3.52 19.21 -21.18
CA SER A 40 -3.15 19.15 -22.60
C SER A 40 -4.34 18.75 -23.46
N LEU A 41 -5.12 17.76 -23.04
CA LEU A 41 -6.28 17.32 -23.80
C LEU A 41 -7.38 18.39 -23.82
N SER A 42 -7.64 19.07 -22.70
CA SER A 42 -8.59 20.18 -22.68
C SER A 42 -8.14 21.37 -23.52
N PHE A 43 -6.83 21.66 -23.60
CA PHE A 43 -6.27 22.64 -24.53
C PHE A 43 -6.47 22.21 -26.00
N PHE A 44 -6.24 20.94 -26.32
CA PHE A 44 -6.47 20.38 -27.65
C PHE A 44 -7.95 20.48 -28.06
N LEU A 45 -8.87 20.05 -27.20
CA LEU A 45 -10.33 20.14 -27.42
C LEU A 45 -10.84 21.59 -27.45
N ARG A 46 -10.12 22.55 -26.87
CA ARG A 46 -10.34 24.00 -27.06
C ARG A 46 -10.01 24.47 -28.46
N LYS A 47 -8.86 24.04 -29.00
CA LYS A 47 -8.40 24.46 -30.32
C LYS A 47 -9.19 23.80 -31.45
N HIS A 48 -9.74 22.61 -31.22
CA HIS A 48 -10.45 21.81 -32.22
C HIS A 48 -11.96 21.76 -31.95
N HIS A 49 -12.64 22.91 -32.08
CA HIS A 49 -14.10 23.04 -31.89
C HIS A 49 -14.93 22.04 -32.72
N SER A 50 -14.42 21.64 -33.88
CA SER A 50 -15.07 20.69 -34.79
C SER A 50 -15.27 19.27 -34.22
N LEU A 51 -14.62 18.94 -33.11
CA LEU A 51 -14.77 17.63 -32.45
C LEU A 51 -16.01 17.55 -31.56
N ARG A 52 -16.54 18.69 -31.10
CA ARG A 52 -17.61 18.76 -30.08
C ARG A 52 -19.01 18.42 -30.61
N ASP A 53 -19.21 18.48 -31.92
CA ASP A 53 -20.50 18.16 -32.57
C ASP A 53 -20.65 16.64 -32.80
N GLY A 54 -20.65 15.84 -31.73
CA GLY A 54 -20.86 14.38 -31.77
C GLY A 54 -19.69 13.56 -32.34
N HIS A 55 -18.56 14.20 -32.67
CA HIS A 55 -17.37 13.48 -33.15
C HIS A 55 -16.60 12.79 -32.02
N LEU A 56 -16.76 13.24 -30.76
CA LEU A 56 -16.20 12.59 -29.57
C LEU A 56 -16.81 11.21 -29.29
N ASP A 57 -17.93 10.87 -29.94
CA ASP A 57 -18.63 9.60 -29.78
C ASP A 57 -18.33 8.61 -30.91
N LYS A 58 -17.60 9.08 -31.92
CA LYS A 58 -17.16 8.23 -33.02
C LYS A 58 -16.33 7.08 -32.40
N GLN A 59 -16.43 5.91 -33.01
CA GLN A 59 -15.65 4.76 -32.57
C GLN A 59 -14.37 4.68 -33.39
N PHE A 60 -13.25 4.36 -32.75
CA PHE A 60 -12.02 3.98 -33.42
C PHE A 60 -12.19 2.64 -34.15
N ALA A 61 -11.19 2.21 -34.93
CA ALA A 61 -11.22 0.90 -35.62
C ALA A 61 -11.44 -0.28 -34.65
N SER A 62 -10.96 -0.14 -33.40
CA SER A 62 -11.17 -1.08 -32.30
C SER A 62 -12.62 -1.10 -31.75
N GLY A 63 -13.48 -0.18 -32.18
CA GLY A 63 -14.83 -0.02 -31.67
C GLY A 63 -14.93 0.81 -30.39
N SER A 64 -13.81 1.25 -29.80
CA SER A 64 -13.83 2.08 -28.58
C SER A 64 -14.07 3.55 -28.91
N THR A 65 -14.77 4.28 -28.05
CA THR A 65 -14.82 5.75 -28.13
C THR A 65 -13.60 6.36 -27.44
N PRO A 66 -13.26 7.64 -27.72
CA PRO A 66 -12.28 8.42 -26.97
C PRO A 66 -12.46 8.29 -25.46
N LEU A 67 -13.71 8.33 -24.99
CA LEU A 67 -14.04 8.23 -23.57
C LEU A 67 -13.77 6.82 -23.02
N THR A 68 -14.17 5.75 -23.73
CA THR A 68 -13.86 4.38 -23.32
C THR A 68 -12.35 4.15 -23.28
N LEU A 69 -11.61 4.68 -24.26
CA LEU A 69 -10.16 4.52 -24.35
C LEU A 69 -9.44 5.21 -23.18
N ALA A 70 -9.86 6.43 -22.83
CA ALA A 70 -9.35 7.16 -21.68
C ALA A 70 -9.57 6.37 -20.37
N LEU A 71 -10.77 5.80 -20.19
CA LEU A 71 -11.11 4.97 -19.04
C LEU A 71 -10.31 3.66 -18.98
N THR A 72 -10.13 2.97 -20.11
CA THR A 72 -9.36 1.72 -20.15
C THR A 72 -7.86 1.93 -19.92
N SER A 73 -7.33 3.10 -20.30
CA SER A 73 -5.94 3.48 -20.07
C SER A 73 -5.70 4.13 -18.70
N GLY A 74 -6.76 4.39 -17.93
CA GLY A 74 -6.68 4.99 -16.59
C GLY A 74 -6.46 6.51 -16.58
N HIS A 75 -6.74 7.22 -17.67
CA HIS A 75 -6.55 8.67 -17.79
C HIS A 75 -7.82 9.43 -17.37
N LEU A 76 -8.00 9.62 -16.07
CA LEU A 76 -9.22 10.18 -15.49
C LEU A 76 -9.44 11.64 -15.84
N GLU A 77 -8.40 12.47 -15.81
CA GLU A 77 -8.50 13.88 -16.15
C GLU A 77 -8.80 14.09 -17.63
N ALA A 78 -8.34 13.16 -18.48
CA ALA A 78 -8.69 13.11 -19.89
C ALA A 78 -10.16 12.72 -20.08
N ALA A 79 -10.64 11.73 -19.34
CA ALA A 79 -12.04 11.32 -19.35
C ALA A 79 -12.98 12.45 -18.88
N GLU A 80 -12.63 13.16 -17.80
CA GLU A 80 -13.37 14.34 -17.34
C GLU A 80 -13.40 15.45 -18.39
N ALA A 81 -12.27 15.72 -19.05
CA ALA A 81 -12.23 16.71 -20.12
C ALA A 81 -13.16 16.32 -21.28
N LEU A 82 -13.14 15.05 -21.71
CA LEU A 82 -14.00 14.56 -22.79
C LEU A 82 -15.49 14.70 -22.43
N VAL A 83 -15.89 14.34 -21.20
CA VAL A 83 -17.27 14.50 -20.71
C VAL A 83 -17.70 15.98 -20.70
N ARG A 84 -16.84 16.87 -20.19
CA ARG A 84 -17.11 18.33 -20.18
C ARG A 84 -17.28 18.93 -21.57
N TYR A 85 -16.69 18.33 -22.60
CA TYR A 85 -16.82 18.75 -23.99
C TYR A 85 -17.92 17.97 -24.76
N GLY A 86 -18.75 17.20 -24.07
CA GLY A 86 -19.96 16.57 -24.62
C GLY A 86 -19.79 15.13 -25.10
N ALA A 87 -18.76 14.40 -24.65
CA ALA A 87 -18.65 12.97 -24.94
C ALA A 87 -19.75 12.18 -24.24
N ASN A 88 -20.40 11.28 -24.97
CA ASN A 88 -21.51 10.46 -24.51
C ASN A 88 -21.02 9.24 -23.72
N ALA A 89 -21.39 9.20 -22.44
CA ALA A 89 -21.02 8.15 -21.50
C ALA A 89 -21.70 6.78 -21.76
N ARG A 90 -22.62 6.70 -22.71
CA ARG A 90 -23.42 5.49 -23.00
C ARG A 90 -23.00 4.74 -24.25
N VAL A 91 -22.12 5.31 -25.08
CA VAL A 91 -21.71 4.66 -26.33
C VAL A 91 -20.79 3.49 -26.01
N THR A 92 -21.28 2.27 -26.24
CA THR A 92 -20.56 1.03 -25.94
C THR A 92 -19.49 0.72 -26.97
N ASN A 93 -18.41 0.05 -26.56
CA ASN A 93 -17.46 -0.51 -27.52
C ASN A 93 -17.93 -1.86 -28.10
N LYS A 94 -17.16 -2.46 -29.03
CA LYS A 94 -17.45 -3.79 -29.61
C LYS A 94 -17.54 -4.93 -28.60
N MET A 95 -17.02 -4.73 -27.38
CA MET A 95 -17.10 -5.69 -26.28
C MET A 95 -18.34 -5.47 -25.40
N GLY A 96 -19.22 -4.53 -25.75
CA GLY A 96 -20.41 -4.19 -24.97
C GLY A 96 -20.13 -3.38 -23.70
N VAL A 97 -18.91 -2.85 -23.53
CA VAL A 97 -18.55 -2.07 -22.35
C VAL A 97 -19.12 -0.66 -22.48
N VAL A 98 -19.98 -0.28 -21.55
CA VAL A 98 -20.49 1.09 -21.39
C VAL A 98 -19.45 1.91 -20.62
N PRO A 99 -19.02 3.09 -21.11
CA PRO A 99 -18.08 3.96 -20.40
C PRO A 99 -18.51 4.27 -18.96
N MET A 100 -19.81 4.53 -18.76
CA MET A 100 -20.36 4.82 -17.44
C MET A 100 -20.30 3.60 -16.49
N ASP A 101 -20.64 2.40 -16.96
CA ASP A 101 -20.50 1.16 -16.17
C ASP A 101 -19.05 0.93 -15.75
N ARG A 102 -18.10 1.26 -16.62
CA ARG A 102 -16.66 1.16 -16.31
C ARG A 102 -16.26 2.17 -15.23
N ALA A 103 -16.69 3.42 -15.35
CA ALA A 103 -16.44 4.46 -14.35
C ALA A 103 -17.06 4.11 -12.98
N VAL A 104 -18.24 3.49 -12.99
CA VAL A 104 -18.95 2.96 -11.80
C VAL A 104 -18.20 1.77 -11.20
N HIS A 105 -17.80 0.79 -12.01
CA HIS A 105 -17.01 -0.35 -11.57
C HIS A 105 -15.66 0.08 -10.96
N ASP A 106 -15.04 1.11 -11.53
CA ASP A 106 -13.77 1.66 -11.04
C ASP A 106 -13.96 2.69 -9.90
N GLY A 107 -15.20 2.98 -9.51
CA GLY A 107 -15.55 3.85 -8.38
C GLY A 107 -15.14 5.32 -8.56
N HIS A 108 -15.14 5.83 -9.79
CA HIS A 108 -14.74 7.21 -10.10
C HIS A 108 -15.91 8.19 -9.96
N GLU A 109 -16.29 8.48 -8.72
CA GLU A 109 -17.47 9.30 -8.37
C GLU A 109 -17.50 10.67 -9.06
N ALA A 110 -16.42 11.45 -9.01
CA ALA A 110 -16.37 12.78 -9.61
C ALA A 110 -16.64 12.73 -11.13
N LEU A 111 -16.13 11.69 -11.79
CA LEU A 111 -16.37 11.45 -13.21
C LEU A 111 -17.82 11.00 -13.47
N VAL A 112 -18.38 10.11 -12.63
CA VAL A 112 -19.79 9.68 -12.74
C VAL A 112 -20.75 10.86 -12.51
N LYS A 113 -20.50 11.70 -11.51
CA LYS A 113 -21.24 12.96 -11.28
C LYS A 113 -21.13 13.87 -12.50
N SER A 114 -19.92 14.09 -13.00
CA SER A 114 -19.72 14.87 -14.22
C SER A 114 -20.45 14.29 -15.42
N MET A 115 -20.53 12.96 -15.57
CA MET A 115 -21.28 12.31 -16.65
C MET A 115 -22.79 12.56 -16.51
N VAL A 116 -23.34 12.48 -15.29
CA VAL A 116 -24.75 12.79 -15.01
C VAL A 116 -25.07 14.26 -15.29
N ASP A 117 -24.24 15.18 -14.81
CA ASP A 117 -24.40 16.62 -15.01
C ASP A 117 -24.39 17.02 -16.50
N HIS A 118 -23.70 16.24 -17.34
CA HIS A 118 -23.62 16.45 -18.80
C HIS A 118 -24.59 15.54 -19.58
N GLY A 119 -25.69 15.09 -18.95
CA GLY A 119 -26.80 14.42 -19.62
C GLY A 119 -26.74 12.89 -19.62
N GLY A 120 -25.84 12.28 -18.84
CA GLY A 120 -25.79 10.84 -18.63
C GLY A 120 -26.97 10.35 -17.78
N VAL A 121 -27.80 9.48 -18.35
CA VAL A 121 -28.88 8.79 -17.61
C VAL A 121 -28.31 7.60 -16.86
N LEU A 122 -28.69 7.39 -15.60
CA LEU A 122 -28.30 6.23 -14.79
C LEU A 122 -29.24 5.03 -15.02
N THR A 123 -28.69 3.83 -15.11
CA THR A 123 -29.47 2.58 -15.02
C THR A 123 -29.82 2.27 -13.56
N SER A 124 -30.72 1.32 -13.31
CA SER A 124 -31.07 0.91 -11.93
C SER A 124 -29.87 0.46 -11.09
N LYS A 125 -28.84 -0.15 -11.71
CA LYS A 125 -27.60 -0.56 -11.02
C LYS A 125 -26.72 0.65 -10.68
N GLU A 126 -26.61 1.61 -11.59
CA GLU A 126 -25.80 2.81 -11.40
C GLU A 126 -26.52 3.84 -10.52
N GLN A 127 -27.86 3.83 -10.53
CA GLN A 127 -28.68 4.59 -9.59
C GLN A 127 -28.54 3.99 -8.19
N SER A 128 -28.60 2.66 -8.04
CA SER A 128 -28.28 2.00 -6.77
C SER A 128 -26.86 2.36 -6.28
N PHE A 129 -25.89 2.44 -7.19
CA PHE A 129 -24.55 2.98 -6.90
C PHE A 129 -24.60 4.45 -6.45
N MET A 130 -25.30 5.33 -7.16
CA MET A 130 -25.41 6.76 -6.79
C MET A 130 -26.19 6.98 -5.49
N ASP A 131 -27.23 6.20 -5.23
CA ASP A 131 -28.02 6.20 -3.99
C ASP A 131 -27.20 5.61 -2.83
N SER A 132 -26.28 4.69 -3.12
CA SER A 132 -25.28 4.20 -2.16
C SER A 132 -24.19 5.25 -1.84
N LEU A 133 -24.04 6.26 -2.70
CA LEU A 133 -23.12 7.40 -2.56
C LEU A 133 -23.82 8.67 -2.03
N ALA A 134 -25.15 8.71 -2.03
CA ALA A 134 -25.91 9.80 -1.42
C ALA A 134 -25.64 9.81 0.10
N PRO A 135 -25.49 10.99 0.72
CA PRO A 135 -25.30 11.08 2.16
C PRO A 135 -26.53 10.50 2.89
N GLN A 136 -26.37 9.28 3.41
CA GLN A 136 -27.36 8.65 4.27
C GLN A 136 -27.34 9.33 5.65
N PRO A 137 -28.48 9.33 6.40
CA PRO A 137 -28.53 9.93 7.73
C PRO A 137 -27.42 9.36 8.62
N CYS A 138 -26.65 10.28 9.20
CA CYS A 138 -25.45 10.05 9.97
C CYS A 138 -25.69 9.14 11.19
N GLY A 139 -25.32 7.87 11.04
CA GLY A 139 -24.87 7.00 12.12
C GLY A 139 -23.44 6.53 11.80
N PRO A 140 -22.56 6.34 12.81
CA PRO A 140 -21.26 5.74 12.56
C PRO A 140 -21.46 4.36 11.92
N PRO A 141 -20.69 3.99 10.89
CA PRO A 141 -20.86 2.71 10.21
C PRO A 141 -20.58 1.56 11.16
N SER A 142 -21.31 0.46 11.02
CA SER A 142 -20.99 -0.73 11.80
C SER A 142 -19.64 -1.32 11.36
N ASN A 143 -18.96 -2.02 12.26
CA ASN A 143 -17.71 -2.72 11.94
C ASN A 143 -17.87 -3.69 10.74
N ASP A 144 -19.05 -4.28 10.57
CA ASP A 144 -19.34 -5.22 9.48
C ASP A 144 -19.51 -4.52 8.12
N GLU A 145 -19.99 -3.27 8.09
CA GLU A 145 -20.07 -2.46 6.86
C GLU A 145 -18.68 -2.02 6.40
N LEU A 146 -17.83 -1.58 7.32
CA LEU A 146 -16.44 -1.24 7.04
C LEU A 146 -15.67 -2.47 6.51
N LEU A 147 -15.91 -3.63 7.11
CA LEU A 147 -15.38 -4.91 6.66
C LEU A 147 -15.80 -5.22 5.21
N GLY A 148 -17.08 -5.08 4.88
CA GLY A 148 -17.61 -5.31 3.54
C GLY A 148 -16.97 -4.39 2.49
N CYS A 149 -16.79 -3.11 2.80
CA CYS A 149 -16.15 -2.15 1.91
C CYS A 149 -14.66 -2.43 1.68
N LEU A 150 -13.93 -2.89 2.71
CA LEU A 150 -12.53 -3.31 2.58
C LEU A 150 -12.36 -4.64 1.83
N GLN A 151 -13.38 -5.51 1.82
CA GLN A 151 -13.35 -6.78 1.10
C GLN A 151 -13.62 -6.63 -0.39
N GLN A 152 -14.68 -5.91 -0.77
CA GLN A 152 -15.00 -5.73 -2.17
C GLN A 152 -13.88 -4.91 -2.82
N LYS A 153 -13.43 -5.25 -4.03
CA LYS A 153 -12.40 -4.50 -4.80
C LYS A 153 -12.89 -3.10 -5.24
N ILE A 154 -13.83 -2.53 -4.49
CA ILE A 154 -14.37 -1.20 -4.71
C ILE A 154 -13.25 -0.19 -4.45
N SER A 155 -13.06 0.71 -5.40
CA SER A 155 -12.16 1.83 -5.27
C SER A 155 -12.55 2.66 -4.05
N LEU A 156 -11.61 2.84 -3.11
CA LEU A 156 -11.89 3.47 -1.82
C LEU A 156 -12.27 4.96 -1.89
N GLY A 157 -12.35 5.54 -3.09
CA GLY A 157 -13.13 6.77 -3.33
C GLY A 157 -14.58 6.65 -2.83
N HIS A 158 -15.13 5.43 -2.79
CA HIS A 158 -16.41 5.12 -2.16
C HIS A 158 -16.41 5.19 -0.64
N LEU A 159 -15.28 4.90 0.02
CA LEU A 159 -15.20 5.06 1.46
C LEU A 159 -15.25 6.54 1.83
N THR A 160 -14.60 7.41 1.03
CA THR A 160 -14.64 8.87 1.22
C THR A 160 -16.03 9.49 1.12
N SER A 161 -16.87 9.08 0.16
CA SER A 161 -18.24 9.60 0.05
C SER A 161 -19.25 8.91 0.98
N ARG A 162 -19.08 7.61 1.26
CA ARG A 162 -20.01 6.85 2.10
C ARG A 162 -19.77 7.02 3.60
N PHE A 163 -18.53 7.30 4.04
CA PHE A 163 -18.18 7.38 5.47
C PHE A 163 -17.51 8.70 5.89
N PHE A 164 -16.92 9.47 4.96
CA PHE A 164 -16.14 10.67 5.29
C PHE A 164 -16.74 11.98 4.74
N CYS A 165 -17.97 11.96 4.18
CA CYS A 165 -18.55 13.11 3.45
C CYS A 165 -19.21 14.17 4.36
N CYS A 166 -19.40 13.89 5.63
CA CYS A 166 -19.90 14.88 6.58
C CYS A 166 -18.80 15.18 7.59
N ASN A 167 -18.72 16.44 8.03
CA ASN A 167 -17.93 16.95 9.15
C ASN A 167 -18.24 16.25 10.50
N CYS A 168 -18.94 15.11 10.47
CA CYS A 168 -18.99 14.12 11.52
C CYS A 168 -17.62 13.45 11.55
N GLN A 169 -16.77 13.83 12.51
CA GLN A 169 -15.58 13.05 12.85
C GLN A 169 -15.97 11.57 12.87
N MET A 170 -15.37 10.79 11.97
CA MET A 170 -15.29 9.35 12.17
C MET A 170 -14.75 9.18 13.58
N ARG A 171 -15.54 8.60 14.48
CA ARG A 171 -15.03 8.27 15.81
C ARG A 171 -13.83 7.37 15.56
N GLY A 172 -12.63 7.86 15.89
CA GLY A 172 -11.38 7.08 15.79
C GLY A 172 -11.53 5.70 16.43
N ASP A 173 -12.43 5.59 17.41
CA ASP A 173 -12.90 4.35 18.02
C ASP A 173 -13.18 3.22 17.01
N ILE A 174 -13.89 3.47 15.90
CA ILE A 174 -14.23 2.39 14.94
C ILE A 174 -13.05 2.03 14.03
N LEU A 175 -12.25 3.02 13.64
CA LEU A 175 -11.06 2.78 12.81
C LEU A 175 -9.99 1.96 13.55
N ASN A 176 -10.03 1.99 14.89
CA ASN A 176 -9.07 1.32 15.77
C ASN A 176 -9.65 0.05 16.42
N GLN A 177 -10.95 -0.20 16.29
CA GLN A 177 -11.57 -1.40 16.82
C GLN A 177 -11.30 -2.61 15.92
N PRO A 178 -10.84 -3.74 16.49
CA PRO A 178 -10.75 -4.99 15.76
C PRO A 178 -12.13 -5.47 15.27
N PHE A 179 -12.18 -6.05 14.07
CA PHE A 179 -13.39 -6.66 13.55
C PHE A 179 -13.86 -7.80 14.47
N SER A 180 -15.16 -7.82 14.76
CA SER A 180 -15.72 -8.77 15.72
C SER A 180 -16.14 -10.10 15.08
N SER A 181 -16.28 -10.14 13.75
CA SER A 181 -16.85 -11.27 13.00
C SER A 181 -16.12 -11.52 11.66
N GLY A 182 -16.34 -12.69 11.05
CA GLY A 182 -15.82 -13.05 9.73
C GLY A 182 -14.36 -13.56 9.70
N THR A 183 -13.83 -13.78 8.48
CA THR A 183 -12.47 -14.31 8.24
C THR A 183 -11.36 -13.41 8.79
N TYR A 184 -11.63 -12.12 8.90
CA TYR A 184 -10.69 -11.11 9.41
C TYR A 184 -11.02 -10.69 10.84
N LYS A 185 -11.75 -11.53 11.60
CA LYS A 185 -11.99 -11.31 13.01
C LYS A 185 -10.66 -11.06 13.72
N GLY A 186 -10.61 -9.99 14.50
CA GLY A 186 -9.43 -9.59 15.25
C GLY A 186 -8.50 -8.64 14.51
N PHE A 187 -8.62 -8.44 13.19
CA PHE A 187 -7.85 -7.42 12.48
C PHE A 187 -8.45 -6.03 12.75
N THR A 188 -7.62 -5.00 12.85
CA THR A 188 -8.08 -3.62 12.72
C THR A 188 -8.31 -3.31 11.24
N PRO A 189 -9.12 -2.29 10.91
CA PRO A 189 -9.26 -1.80 9.55
C PRO A 189 -7.91 -1.56 8.85
N LEU A 190 -6.94 -0.99 9.58
CA LEU A 190 -5.60 -0.72 9.06
C LEU A 190 -4.79 -2.00 8.85
N THR A 191 -4.75 -2.94 9.81
CA THR A 191 -4.01 -4.20 9.63
C THR A 191 -4.64 -5.09 8.57
N MET A 192 -5.95 -5.03 8.37
CA MET A 192 -6.62 -5.69 7.26
C MET A 192 -6.23 -5.09 5.89
N ALA A 193 -6.22 -3.76 5.78
CA ALA A 193 -5.79 -3.08 4.54
C ALA A 193 -4.35 -3.45 4.16
N LEU A 194 -3.48 -3.58 5.16
CA LEU A 194 -2.11 -4.07 5.01
C LEU A 194 -2.10 -5.55 4.58
N GLN A 195 -2.85 -6.42 5.24
CA GLN A 195 -2.93 -7.84 4.89
C GLN A 195 -3.42 -8.07 3.45
N LEU A 196 -4.32 -7.22 2.96
CA LEU A 196 -4.85 -7.25 1.60
C LEU A 196 -3.99 -6.50 0.56
N HIS A 197 -2.89 -5.85 0.98
CA HIS A 197 -2.00 -5.03 0.15
C HIS A 197 -2.75 -3.96 -0.67
N ARG A 198 -3.53 -3.12 0.02
CA ARG A 198 -4.32 -2.04 -0.60
C ARG A 198 -3.75 -0.65 -0.25
N PRO A 199 -2.82 -0.09 -1.04
CA PRO A 199 -2.13 1.17 -0.71
C PRO A 199 -3.09 2.36 -0.54
N VAL A 200 -4.07 2.49 -1.44
CA VAL A 200 -5.11 3.53 -1.36
C VAL A 200 -5.91 3.43 -0.05
N ALA A 201 -6.13 2.20 0.45
CA ALA A 201 -6.84 2.00 1.70
C ALA A 201 -6.04 2.41 2.92
N ILE A 202 -4.76 2.08 2.92
CA ILE A 202 -3.84 2.44 3.99
C ILE A 202 -3.80 3.97 4.10
N GLU A 203 -3.58 4.67 2.99
CA GLU A 203 -3.50 6.13 2.98
C GLU A 203 -4.80 6.79 3.46
N LEU A 204 -5.96 6.32 2.99
CA LEU A 204 -7.25 6.87 3.40
C LEU A 204 -7.57 6.61 4.88
N LEU A 205 -7.31 5.40 5.38
CA LEU A 205 -7.53 5.08 6.79
C LEU A 205 -6.66 5.98 7.68
N MET A 206 -5.38 6.15 7.32
CA MET A 206 -4.44 6.97 8.08
C MET A 206 -4.79 8.47 8.03
N LYS A 207 -5.15 8.99 6.86
CA LYS A 207 -5.60 10.39 6.70
C LYS A 207 -6.81 10.72 7.58
N ASN A 208 -7.61 9.72 7.91
CA ASN A 208 -8.80 9.88 8.72
C ASN A 208 -8.64 9.42 10.18
N GLY A 209 -7.40 9.26 10.66
CA GLY A 209 -7.12 9.05 12.08
C GLY A 209 -7.13 7.59 12.55
N ALA A 210 -6.94 6.63 11.65
CA ALA A 210 -6.54 5.28 12.08
C ALA A 210 -5.19 5.36 12.79
N ASP A 211 -5.11 4.76 13.98
CA ASP A 211 -3.89 4.74 14.79
C ASP A 211 -2.90 3.73 14.20
N ALA A 212 -1.75 4.24 13.76
CA ALA A 212 -0.68 3.44 13.16
C ALA A 212 0.02 2.50 14.17
N ASN A 213 -0.23 2.68 15.48
CA ASN A 213 0.30 1.87 16.57
C ASN A 213 -0.74 0.94 17.22
N GLN A 214 -2.00 1.01 16.79
CA GLN A 214 -3.05 0.18 17.36
C GLN A 214 -2.81 -1.29 17.02
N LYS A 215 -2.61 -2.09 18.08
CA LYS A 215 -2.51 -3.55 17.98
C LYS A 215 -3.84 -4.16 17.58
N ASP A 216 -3.78 -5.13 16.69
CA ASP A 216 -4.90 -6.01 16.41
C ASP A 216 -5.12 -7.02 17.57
N ALA A 217 -6.18 -7.83 17.50
CA ALA A 217 -6.49 -8.81 18.54
C ALA A 217 -5.45 -9.93 18.68
N PHE A 218 -4.51 -10.04 17.73
CA PHE A 218 -3.38 -10.96 17.79
C PHE A 218 -2.12 -10.30 18.37
N GLY A 219 -2.18 -9.01 18.71
CA GLY A 219 -1.05 -8.23 19.19
C GLY A 219 -0.13 -7.69 18.08
N THR A 220 -0.54 -7.79 16.82
CA THR A 220 0.25 -7.37 15.67
C THR A 220 0.11 -5.86 15.44
N LEU A 221 1.23 -5.15 15.30
CA LEU A 221 1.20 -3.73 14.92
C LEU A 221 1.12 -3.57 13.38
N PRO A 222 0.48 -2.51 12.87
CA PRO A 222 0.47 -2.19 11.44
C PRO A 222 1.87 -2.19 10.80
N LEU A 223 2.85 -1.61 11.50
CA LEU A 223 4.24 -1.54 11.02
C LEU A 223 4.89 -2.93 10.85
N MET A 224 4.48 -3.95 11.62
CA MET A 224 4.99 -5.32 11.49
C MET A 224 4.62 -5.95 10.14
N PHE A 225 3.40 -5.71 9.62
CA PHE A 225 3.00 -6.22 8.30
C PHE A 225 3.86 -5.64 7.18
N ALA A 226 4.09 -4.33 7.23
CA ALA A 226 4.88 -3.64 6.20
C ALA A 226 6.35 -4.09 6.23
N ILE A 227 6.91 -4.32 7.43
CA ILE A 227 8.27 -4.85 7.62
C ILE A 227 8.40 -6.28 7.12
N ASP A 228 7.45 -7.16 7.48
CA ASP A 228 7.49 -8.58 7.10
C ASP A 228 7.47 -8.78 5.58
N ARG A 229 6.74 -7.91 4.87
CA ARG A 229 6.63 -7.92 3.41
C ARG A 229 7.65 -7.02 2.70
N ALA A 230 8.51 -6.32 3.44
CA ALA A 230 9.50 -5.37 2.93
C ALA A 230 8.89 -4.25 2.06
N TRP A 231 7.71 -3.74 2.41
CA TRP A 231 7.04 -2.65 1.69
C TRP A 231 7.59 -1.29 2.13
N LEU A 232 8.73 -0.90 1.57
CA LEU A 232 9.49 0.29 1.97
C LEU A 232 8.67 1.60 1.93
N GLU A 233 7.83 1.79 0.92
CA GLU A 233 6.98 2.98 0.83
C GLU A 233 5.85 2.97 1.87
N THR A 234 5.26 1.81 2.15
CA THR A 234 4.26 1.66 3.21
C THR A 234 4.88 1.88 4.59
N ILE A 235 6.12 1.44 4.81
CA ILE A 235 6.85 1.71 6.05
C ILE A 235 7.04 3.21 6.23
N ARG A 236 7.52 3.93 5.21
CA ARG A 236 7.65 5.39 5.26
C ARG A 236 6.32 6.06 5.57
N LEU A 237 5.27 5.69 4.84
CA LEU A 237 3.93 6.23 5.04
C LEU A 237 3.47 6.07 6.49
N LEU A 238 3.64 4.88 7.08
CA LEU A 238 3.30 4.58 8.48
C LEU A 238 4.10 5.45 9.46
N LEU A 239 5.42 5.59 9.25
CA LEU A 239 6.27 6.44 10.09
C LEU A 239 5.86 7.92 10.00
N ASP A 240 5.53 8.41 8.80
CA ASP A 240 5.08 9.79 8.58
C ASP A 240 3.75 10.09 9.31
N HIS A 241 2.94 9.07 9.59
CA HIS A 241 1.70 9.19 10.37
C HIS A 241 1.87 8.74 11.83
N GLY A 242 3.10 8.76 12.36
CA GLY A 242 3.37 8.56 13.78
C GLY A 242 3.46 7.10 14.22
N ALA A 243 3.64 6.14 13.30
CA ALA A 243 4.05 4.79 13.70
C ALA A 243 5.43 4.86 14.39
N VAL A 244 5.58 4.18 15.51
CA VAL A 244 6.84 4.11 16.25
C VAL A 244 7.40 2.70 16.26
N PHE A 245 8.73 2.61 16.37
CA PHE A 245 9.38 1.33 16.59
C PHE A 245 9.24 0.93 18.06
N THR A 246 8.52 -0.16 18.31
CA THR A 246 8.40 -0.75 19.65
C THR A 246 9.41 -1.89 19.81
N PRO A 247 9.74 -2.29 21.06
CA PRO A 247 10.61 -3.43 21.33
C PRO A 247 10.25 -4.70 20.52
N GLU A 248 8.95 -4.99 20.40
CA GLU A 248 8.47 -6.16 19.67
C GLU A 248 8.79 -6.09 18.17
N ILE A 249 8.79 -4.90 17.58
CA ILE A 249 9.19 -4.67 16.19
C ILE A 249 10.71 -4.81 16.04
N CYS A 250 11.46 -4.17 16.94
CA CYS A 250 12.93 -4.13 16.93
C CYS A 250 13.54 -5.54 17.06
N ILE A 251 12.94 -6.45 17.83
CA ILE A 251 13.43 -7.84 17.96
C ILE A 251 13.24 -8.66 16.68
N VAL A 252 12.17 -8.41 15.90
CA VAL A 252 11.82 -9.21 14.71
C VAL A 252 12.52 -8.70 13.45
N LEU A 253 12.79 -7.39 13.38
CA LEU A 253 13.43 -6.67 12.27
C LEU A 253 14.72 -7.29 11.71
N PRO A 254 15.71 -7.72 12.53
CA PRO A 254 17.00 -8.22 12.04
C PRO A 254 16.89 -9.43 11.10
N ASN A 255 15.77 -10.17 11.12
CA ASN A 255 15.57 -11.30 10.21
C ASN A 255 15.23 -10.88 8.76
N ARG A 256 15.12 -9.57 8.47
CA ARG A 256 14.80 -9.01 7.14
C ARG A 256 15.88 -8.02 6.70
N MET A 257 17.04 -8.56 6.29
CA MET A 257 18.25 -7.82 5.87
C MET A 257 17.99 -6.58 5.00
N GLY A 258 17.13 -6.70 3.98
CA GLY A 258 16.84 -5.59 3.04
C GLY A 258 16.11 -4.42 3.71
N THR A 259 15.07 -4.71 4.48
CA THR A 259 14.29 -3.69 5.22
C THR A 259 15.14 -3.06 6.32
N PHE A 260 15.91 -3.88 7.04
CA PHE A 260 16.80 -3.44 8.11
C PHE A 260 17.88 -2.46 7.61
N TYR A 261 18.58 -2.81 6.51
CA TYR A 261 19.59 -1.95 5.92
C TYR A 261 19.01 -0.62 5.41
N TYR A 262 17.83 -0.68 4.81
CA TYR A 262 17.12 0.51 4.37
C TYR A 262 16.82 1.44 5.55
N LEU A 263 16.24 0.92 6.63
CA LEU A 263 15.88 1.73 7.78
C LEU A 263 17.09 2.32 8.51
N LEU A 264 18.20 1.57 8.63
CA LEU A 264 19.45 2.08 9.19
C LEU A 264 20.00 3.26 8.39
N LYS A 265 19.91 3.20 7.05
CA LYS A 265 20.36 4.28 6.16
C LYS A 265 19.60 5.59 6.40
N TYR A 266 18.32 5.51 6.73
CA TYR A 266 17.48 6.69 7.00
C TYR A 266 17.46 7.10 8.48
N GLN A 267 18.23 6.44 9.34
CA GLN A 267 18.33 6.74 10.78
C GLN A 267 16.97 6.85 11.48
N CYS A 268 16.00 6.01 11.09
CA CYS A 268 14.65 6.03 11.67
C CYS A 268 14.56 5.38 13.06
N PHE A 269 15.68 5.21 13.75
CA PHE A 269 15.78 4.47 15.02
C PHE A 269 16.37 5.35 16.10
N ASP A 270 15.83 5.21 17.31
CA ASP A 270 16.47 5.67 18.52
C ASP A 270 17.47 4.62 19.06
N GLN A 271 18.21 5.02 20.08
CA GLN A 271 19.20 4.16 20.73
C GLN A 271 18.54 2.90 21.33
N GLU A 272 17.33 3.05 21.86
CA GLU A 272 16.62 1.94 22.48
C GLU A 272 16.25 0.87 21.43
N CYS A 273 15.76 1.26 20.25
CA CYS A 273 15.48 0.31 19.18
C CYS A 273 16.76 -0.35 18.64
N LEU A 274 17.88 0.38 18.54
CA LEU A 274 19.19 -0.22 18.20
C LEU A 274 19.58 -1.33 19.18
N ASN A 275 19.38 -1.08 20.47
CA ASN A 275 19.66 -2.06 21.53
C ASN A 275 18.71 -3.27 21.45
N TRP A 276 17.40 -3.05 21.26
CA TRP A 276 16.42 -4.13 21.06
C TRP A 276 16.70 -4.95 19.79
N MET A 277 17.13 -4.31 18.70
CA MET A 277 17.58 -5.00 17.49
C MET A 277 18.81 -5.86 17.77
N LEU A 278 19.76 -5.39 18.59
CA LEU A 278 20.94 -6.17 18.97
C LEU A 278 20.56 -7.40 19.78
N LEU A 279 19.60 -7.28 20.69
CA LEU A 279 19.05 -8.43 21.43
C LEU A 279 18.39 -9.47 20.51
N GLY A 280 17.71 -9.04 19.45
CA GLY A 280 17.01 -9.90 18.49
C GLY A 280 17.87 -10.44 17.35
N ALA A 281 19.09 -9.93 17.15
CA ALA A 281 19.94 -10.23 16.01
C ALA A 281 20.30 -11.74 15.94
N ARG A 282 19.84 -12.40 14.88
CA ARG A 282 20.07 -13.85 14.70
C ARG A 282 21.32 -14.19 13.91
N ASN A 283 21.81 -13.26 13.10
CA ASN A 283 22.98 -13.45 12.26
C ASN A 283 24.13 -12.54 12.70
N HIS A 284 25.35 -13.01 12.53
CA HIS A 284 26.56 -12.30 12.89
C HIS A 284 26.75 -10.99 12.11
N TYR A 285 26.26 -10.91 10.87
CA TYR A 285 26.31 -9.66 10.08
C TYR A 285 25.46 -8.56 10.72
N ASP A 286 24.27 -8.88 11.22
CA ASP A 286 23.38 -7.90 11.88
C ASP A 286 24.02 -7.39 13.17
N ILE A 287 24.61 -8.29 13.97
CA ILE A 287 25.32 -7.94 15.20
C ILE A 287 26.44 -6.94 14.88
N ILE A 288 27.30 -7.24 13.90
CA ILE A 288 28.40 -6.35 13.51
C ILE A 288 27.86 -5.00 13.03
N LEU A 289 26.80 -5.01 12.21
CA LEU A 289 26.23 -3.78 11.67
C LEU A 289 25.63 -2.91 12.78
N LEU A 290 24.87 -3.49 13.71
CA LEU A 290 24.28 -2.79 14.86
C LEU A 290 25.34 -2.19 15.77
N LEU A 291 26.39 -2.94 16.09
CA LEU A 291 27.51 -2.45 16.91
C LEU A 291 28.26 -1.30 16.21
N LYS A 292 28.42 -1.36 14.87
CA LYS A 292 28.98 -0.25 14.08
C LYS A 292 28.10 1.00 14.09
N HIS A 293 26.79 0.82 14.25
CA HIS A 293 25.81 1.89 14.42
C HIS A 293 25.58 2.25 15.90
N SER A 294 26.56 1.95 16.77
CA SER A 294 26.56 2.35 18.18
C SER A 294 25.48 1.70 19.05
N ALA A 295 24.97 0.53 18.68
CA ALA A 295 24.16 -0.28 19.61
C ALA A 295 24.98 -0.61 20.86
N ASP A 296 24.38 -0.46 22.04
CA ASP A 296 25.04 -0.70 23.31
C ASP A 296 25.18 -2.21 23.56
N ILE A 297 26.42 -2.68 23.57
CA ILE A 297 26.75 -4.10 23.77
C ILE A 297 26.43 -4.59 25.19
N HIS A 298 26.38 -3.68 26.17
CA HIS A 298 26.10 -3.98 27.57
C HIS A 298 24.62 -3.80 27.94
N TYR A 299 23.78 -3.42 26.98
CA TYR A 299 22.35 -3.26 27.20
C TYR A 299 21.72 -4.56 27.71
N LYS A 300 20.87 -4.42 28.72
CA LYS A 300 20.05 -5.49 29.29
C LYS A 300 18.59 -5.05 29.26
N ASN A 301 17.70 -5.92 28.78
CA ASN A 301 16.26 -5.64 28.80
C ASN A 301 15.67 -5.71 30.21
N GLU A 302 14.35 -5.50 30.33
CA GLU A 302 13.60 -5.57 31.59
C GLU A 302 13.75 -6.91 32.37
N TYR A 303 14.08 -7.99 31.66
CA TYR A 303 14.35 -9.30 32.27
C TYR A 303 15.82 -9.47 32.67
N GLY A 304 16.68 -8.49 32.41
CA GLY A 304 18.13 -8.56 32.58
C GLY A 304 18.87 -9.33 31.49
N THR A 305 18.23 -9.59 30.34
CA THR A 305 18.82 -10.39 29.25
C THR A 305 19.67 -9.50 28.34
N SER A 306 20.91 -9.93 28.10
CA SER A 306 21.87 -9.27 27.21
C SER A 306 21.91 -9.89 25.81
N ALA A 307 22.61 -9.24 24.87
CA ALA A 307 22.80 -9.79 23.52
C ALA A 307 23.61 -11.10 23.56
N ILE A 308 24.59 -11.19 24.47
CA ILE A 308 25.41 -12.38 24.64
C ILE A 308 24.62 -13.54 25.24
N ASP A 309 23.68 -13.29 26.17
CA ASP A 309 22.74 -14.30 26.66
C ASP A 309 21.96 -14.95 25.52
N ASN A 310 21.39 -14.12 24.61
CA ASN A 310 20.61 -14.63 23.48
C ASN A 310 21.47 -15.38 22.46
N ALA A 311 22.73 -14.99 22.27
CA ALA A 311 23.67 -15.72 21.42
C ALA A 311 24.02 -17.10 22.01
N VAL A 312 24.29 -17.17 23.33
CA VAL A 312 24.57 -18.43 24.04
C VAL A 312 23.37 -19.36 24.04
N ARG A 313 22.16 -18.84 24.34
CA ARG A 313 20.92 -19.63 24.33
C ARG A 313 20.63 -20.27 22.97
N ARG A 314 21.04 -19.62 21.87
CA ARG A 314 20.93 -20.16 20.50
C ARG A 314 22.07 -21.10 20.10
N CYS A 315 23.03 -21.34 21.01
CA CYS A 315 24.24 -22.10 20.75
C CYS A 315 25.03 -21.55 19.55
N ASP A 316 25.04 -20.23 19.35
CA ASP A 316 25.71 -19.57 18.23
C ASP A 316 27.09 -19.07 18.64
N ARG A 317 28.07 -19.98 18.64
CA ARG A 317 29.48 -19.66 18.94
C ARG A 317 30.00 -18.45 18.17
N ARG A 318 29.63 -18.28 16.90
CA ARG A 318 30.18 -17.20 16.06
C ARG A 318 29.68 -15.85 16.55
N SER A 319 28.39 -15.75 16.88
CA SER A 319 27.81 -14.55 17.48
C SER A 319 28.39 -14.27 18.88
N VAL A 320 28.58 -15.30 19.71
CA VAL A 320 29.23 -15.17 21.03
C VAL A 320 30.65 -14.62 20.89
N GLN A 321 31.44 -15.18 19.98
CA GLN A 321 32.82 -14.75 19.75
C GLN A 321 32.88 -13.30 19.26
N ILE A 322 31.98 -12.89 18.36
CA ILE A 322 31.92 -11.51 17.89
C ILE A 322 31.55 -10.56 19.02
N LEU A 323 30.52 -10.87 19.80
CA LEU A 323 30.13 -10.02 20.94
C LEU A 323 31.27 -9.90 21.95
N TYR A 324 31.93 -11.01 22.29
CA TYR A 324 33.10 -11.00 23.17
C TYR A 324 34.24 -10.12 22.63
N ASN A 325 34.57 -10.25 21.34
CA ASN A 325 35.61 -9.44 20.70
C ASN A 325 35.28 -7.94 20.66
N TYR A 326 33.99 -7.58 20.66
CA TYR A 326 33.53 -6.19 20.76
C TYR A 326 33.42 -5.70 22.22
N GLY A 327 33.75 -6.54 23.20
CA GLY A 327 33.82 -6.16 24.62
C GLY A 327 32.66 -6.64 25.49
N ALA A 328 31.78 -7.54 25.02
CA ALA A 328 30.73 -8.09 25.87
C ALA A 328 31.32 -8.87 27.07
N ASN A 329 30.84 -8.62 28.28
CA ASN A 329 31.32 -9.33 29.46
C ASN A 329 30.69 -10.72 29.52
N LEU A 330 31.53 -11.75 29.63
CA LEU A 330 31.07 -13.11 29.84
C LEU A 330 30.32 -13.28 31.17
N SER A 331 30.70 -12.54 32.21
CA SER A 331 30.02 -12.54 33.50
C SER A 331 28.57 -12.02 33.46
N ASP A 332 28.17 -11.36 32.37
CA ASP A 332 26.79 -10.91 32.18
C ASP A 332 25.85 -12.06 31.75
N ILE A 333 26.40 -13.22 31.39
CA ILE A 333 25.62 -14.40 31.02
C ILE A 333 24.91 -14.94 32.26
N LYS A 334 23.59 -15.08 32.19
CA LYS A 334 22.78 -15.61 33.28
C LYS A 334 23.05 -17.08 33.55
N GLN A 335 22.97 -17.46 34.82
CA GLN A 335 23.09 -18.86 35.22
C GLN A 335 22.06 -19.75 34.52
N GLU A 336 20.81 -19.31 34.41
CA GLU A 336 19.76 -20.04 33.69
C GLU A 336 20.11 -20.29 32.21
N THR A 337 20.84 -19.37 31.57
CA THR A 337 21.31 -19.53 30.19
C THR A 337 22.42 -20.59 30.11
N LEU A 338 23.30 -20.64 31.10
CA LEU A 338 24.35 -21.66 31.22
C LEU A 338 23.76 -23.04 31.49
N ASP A 339 22.82 -23.14 32.42
CA ASP A 339 22.12 -24.38 32.75
C ASP A 339 21.37 -24.92 31.51
N PHE A 340 20.74 -24.03 30.75
CA PHE A 340 20.10 -24.38 29.48
C PHE A 340 21.12 -24.94 28.47
N LEU A 341 22.26 -24.26 28.29
CA LEU A 341 23.33 -24.70 27.38
C LEU A 341 23.85 -26.10 27.75
N ASP A 342 24.05 -26.36 29.05
CA ASP A 342 24.48 -27.67 29.52
C ASP A 342 23.42 -28.75 29.30
N SER A 343 22.15 -28.43 29.53
CA SER A 343 21.05 -29.35 29.25
C SER A 343 20.99 -29.73 27.76
N GLU A 344 21.11 -28.76 26.86
CA GLU A 344 21.14 -28.98 25.42
C GLU A 344 22.32 -29.88 25.03
N CYS A 345 23.53 -29.61 25.57
CA CYS A 345 24.72 -30.43 25.33
C CYS A 345 24.52 -31.92 25.67
N MET A 346 23.74 -32.21 26.72
CA MET A 346 23.46 -33.58 27.17
C MET A 346 22.39 -34.28 26.33
N THR A 347 21.48 -33.56 25.68
CA THR A 347 20.43 -34.16 24.85
C THR A 347 20.92 -34.54 23.45
N SER A 348 20.24 -35.50 22.80
CA SER A 348 20.45 -35.81 21.38
C SER A 348 19.89 -34.76 20.42
N ARG A 349 19.25 -33.70 20.94
CA ARG A 349 18.58 -32.64 20.15
C ARG A 349 19.52 -31.55 19.66
N CYS A 350 20.77 -31.50 20.11
CA CYS A 350 21.70 -30.49 19.62
C CYS A 350 21.88 -30.58 18.10
N ASN A 351 21.52 -29.50 17.41
CA ASN A 351 21.74 -29.35 15.98
C ASN A 351 23.23 -29.53 15.65
N LEU A 352 23.50 -30.42 14.69
CA LEU A 352 24.83 -30.59 14.11
C LEU A 352 25.21 -29.30 13.38
N GLY A 353 26.43 -28.81 13.62
CA GLY A 353 27.05 -27.77 12.82
C GLY A 353 27.42 -28.28 11.44
N ILE A 354 27.85 -27.36 10.56
CA ILE A 354 28.31 -27.69 9.19
C ILE A 354 29.49 -28.70 9.25
N ASP A 355 30.27 -28.66 10.32
CA ASP A 355 31.42 -29.54 10.55
C ASP A 355 31.07 -30.85 11.28
N GLY A 356 29.78 -31.19 11.45
CA GLY A 356 29.34 -32.44 12.11
C GLY A 356 29.44 -32.45 13.65
N GLU A 357 29.89 -31.37 14.27
CA GLU A 357 29.93 -31.23 15.74
C GLU A 357 28.70 -30.49 16.28
N ARG A 358 28.26 -30.84 17.50
CA ARG A 358 27.13 -30.19 18.17
C ARG A 358 27.44 -28.71 18.45
N ARG A 359 26.61 -27.78 17.95
CA ARG A 359 26.80 -26.32 18.13
C ARG A 359 26.90 -25.89 19.60
N CYS A 360 26.14 -26.54 20.46
CA CYS A 360 26.14 -26.33 21.91
C CYS A 360 27.52 -26.62 22.53
N LEU A 361 28.17 -27.73 22.16
CA LEU A 361 29.51 -28.07 22.64
C LEU A 361 30.56 -27.05 22.20
N LYS A 362 30.51 -26.60 20.94
CA LYS A 362 31.43 -25.56 20.43
C LYS A 362 31.33 -24.26 21.21
N THR A 363 30.10 -23.86 21.55
CA THR A 363 29.82 -22.65 22.34
C THR A 363 30.31 -22.83 23.76
N ARG A 364 30.03 -23.98 24.39
CA ARG A 364 30.48 -24.30 25.75
C ARG A 364 32.00 -24.34 25.88
N CYS A 365 32.70 -24.96 24.93
CA CYS A 365 34.17 -24.97 24.92
C CYS A 365 34.74 -23.56 24.84
N PHE A 366 34.17 -22.69 23.99
CA PHE A 366 34.59 -21.30 23.89
C PHE A 366 34.44 -20.55 25.22
N LEU A 367 33.33 -20.73 25.94
CA LEU A 367 33.12 -20.08 27.24
C LEU A 367 34.16 -20.54 28.28
N ARG A 368 34.43 -21.86 28.34
CA ARG A 368 35.46 -22.43 29.24
C ARG A 368 36.86 -21.93 28.94
N GLU A 369 37.22 -21.82 27.67
CA GLU A 369 38.51 -21.28 27.23
C GLU A 369 38.72 -19.83 27.69
N HIS A 370 37.63 -19.09 27.93
CA HIS A 370 37.66 -17.67 28.31
C HIS A 370 37.21 -17.43 29.76
N GLY A 371 37.28 -18.46 30.62
CA GLY A 371 37.18 -18.32 32.08
C GLY A 371 35.78 -18.45 32.69
N LEU A 372 34.82 -19.03 31.96
CA LEU A 372 33.46 -19.34 32.45
C LEU A 372 33.23 -20.84 32.68
#